data_AF-A0A935SM86-F1
#
_entry.id   AF-A0A935SM86-F1
#
_cell.length_a   1.000
_cell.length_b   1.000
_cell.length_c   1.000
_cell.angle_alpha   90.00
_cell.angle_beta   90.00
_cell.angle_gamma   90.00
#
_symmetry.space_group_name_H-M   'P 1'
#
loop_
_entity.id
_entity.type
_entity.pdbx_description
1 polymer ?
#
loop_
_entity_poly.entity_id
_entity_poly.type
_entity_poly.pdbx_seq_one_letter_code
_entity_poly.pdbx_strand_id
1 'polypeptide(L)' 'MDATVDKIKHLASLRERLVETQKRLLTPIGEFEDVGNKEMATLIRKTIKKSIEAVDKDLKSVEAKNH' A
#
# COMPACT_ATOMS: atom_id res chain seq x y z
N MET A 1 -27.84 -13.18 6.75
CA MET A 1 -26.87 -12.47 5.90
C MET A 1 -26.05 -13.51 5.19
N ASP A 2 -25.83 -13.35 3.89
CA ASP A 2 -25.05 -14.30 3.09
C ASP A 2 -23.57 -14.12 3.44
N ALA A 3 -22.95 -15.17 4.00
CA ALA A 3 -21.55 -15.16 4.44
C ALA A 3 -20.57 -14.80 3.30
N THR A 4 -20.98 -14.96 2.04
CA THR A 4 -20.21 -14.57 0.86
C THR A 4 -20.16 -13.06 0.69
N VAL A 5 -21.30 -12.38 0.86
CA VAL A 5 -21.41 -10.93 0.75
C VAL A 5 -20.60 -10.24 1.85
N ASP A 6 -20.63 -10.77 3.06
CA ASP A 6 -19.85 -10.22 4.18
C ASP A 6 -18.34 -10.39 3.96
N LYS A 7 -17.90 -11.53 3.41
CA LYS A 7 -16.49 -11.74 3.03
C LYS A 7 -16.02 -10.75 1.97
N ILE A 8 -16.82 -10.51 0.93
CA ILE A 8 -16.50 -9.54 -0.13
C ILE A 8 -16.34 -8.13 0.45
N LYS A 9 -17.25 -7.71 1.35
CA LYS A 9 -17.15 -6.42 2.03
C LYS A 9 -15.87 -6.30 2.85
N HIS A 10 -15.51 -7.34 3.61
CA HIS A 10 -14.28 -7.35 4.38
C HIS A 10 -13.02 -7.26 3.51
N LEU A 11 -13.00 -7.96 2.37
CA LEU A 11 -11.90 -7.88 1.40
C LEU A 11 -11.80 -6.50 0.75
N ALA A 12 -12.94 -5.88 0.41
CA ALA A 12 -12.98 -4.52 -0.13
C ALA A 12 -12.42 -3.50 0.88
N SER A 13 -12.87 -3.54 2.13
CA SER A 13 -12.33 -2.66 3.18
C SER A 13 -10.85 -2.93 3.47
N LEU A 14 -10.40 -4.18 3.36
CA LEU A 14 -8.97 -4.51 3.50
C LEU A 14 -8.15 -3.90 2.35
N ARG A 15 -8.64 -4.01 1.11
CA ARG A 15 -8.01 -3.39 -0.05
C ARG A 15 -7.88 -1.88 0.11
N GLU A 16 -8.94 -1.20 0.54
CA GLU A 16 -8.92 0.25 0.78
C GLU A 16 -7.84 0.66 1.79
N ARG A 17 -7.76 -0.03 2.94
CA ARG A 17 -6.74 0.23 3.95
C ARG A 17 -5.32 0.00 3.44
N LEU A 18 -5.10 -1.04 2.65
CA LEU A 18 -3.80 -1.32 2.05
C LEU A 18 -3.39 -0.24 1.04
N VAL A 19 -4.31 0.22 0.19
CA VAL A 19 -4.06 1.33 -0.75
C VAL A 19 -3.73 2.63 -0.01
N GLU A 20 -4.47 2.97 1.04
CA GLU A 20 -4.16 4.15 1.86
C GLU A 20 -2.78 4.05 2.52
N THR A 21 -2.43 2.88 3.03
CA THR A 21 -1.13 2.64 3.66
C THR A 21 -0.01 2.79 2.65
N GLN A 22 -0.17 2.24 1.44
CA GLN A 22 0.79 2.41 0.35
C GLN A 22 1.00 3.89 0.00
N LYS A 23 -0.09 4.66 -0.12
CA LYS A 23 -0.02 6.10 -0.37
C LYS A 23 0.76 6.83 0.72
N ARG A 24 0.45 6.58 2.00
CA ARG A 24 1.15 7.21 3.13
C ARG A 24 2.65 6.90 3.17
N LEU A 25 3.04 5.71 2.71
CA LEU A 25 4.44 5.33 2.58
C LEU A 25 5.15 6.04 1.43
N LEU A 26 4.45 6.26 0.30
CA LEU A 26 5.02 6.87 -0.90
C LEU A 26 5.01 8.40 -0.89
N THR A 27 4.02 9.03 -0.23
CA THR A 27 3.86 10.50 -0.20
C THR A 27 5.13 11.22 0.27
N PRO A 28 5.77 10.86 1.40
CA PRO A 28 6.98 11.54 1.84
C PRO A 28 8.13 11.43 0.84
N ILE A 29 8.24 10.30 0.14
CA ILE A 29 9.26 10.12 -0.91
C ILE A 29 9.04 11.13 -2.03
N GLY A 30 7.79 11.28 -2.49
CA GLY A 30 7.43 12.27 -3.51
C GLY A 30 7.70 13.70 -3.05
N GLU A 31 7.31 14.06 -1.83
CA GLU A 31 7.57 15.38 -1.25
C GLU A 31 9.07 15.72 -1.20
N PHE A 32 9.92 14.76 -0.85
CA PHE A 32 11.38 14.94 -0.87
C PHE A 32 11.94 15.06 -2.29
N GLU A 33 11.38 14.32 -3.26
CA GLU A 33 11.75 14.43 -4.68
C GLU A 33 11.36 15.81 -5.25
N ASP A 34 10.17 16.31 -4.91
CA ASP A 34 9.62 17.58 -5.41
C ASP A 34 10.41 18.81 -4.92
N VAL A 35 10.93 18.77 -3.68
CA VAL A 35 11.79 19.84 -3.14
C VAL A 35 13.27 19.67 -3.53
N GLY A 36 13.59 18.70 -4.40
CA GLY A 36 14.94 18.44 -4.90
C GLY A 36 15.85 17.66 -3.93
N ASN A 37 15.35 17.20 -2.79
CA ASN A 37 16.10 16.44 -1.79
C ASN A 37 16.14 14.93 -2.14
N LYS A 38 16.83 14.62 -3.25
CA LYS A 38 16.94 13.26 -3.80
C LYS A 38 17.64 12.27 -2.87
N GLU A 39 18.57 12.74 -2.03
CA GLU A 39 19.29 11.90 -1.07
C GLU A 39 18.34 11.40 0.03
N MET A 40 17.53 12.30 0.60
CA MET A 40 16.54 11.93 1.61
C MET A 40 15.44 11.04 1.03
N ALA A 41 14.97 11.34 -0.18
CA ALA A 41 14.03 10.47 -0.89
C ALA A 41 14.59 9.05 -1.08
N THR A 42 15.86 8.94 -1.49
CA THR A 42 16.55 7.65 -1.67
C THR A 42 16.73 6.91 -0.35
N LEU A 43 17.10 7.62 0.71
CA LEU A 43 17.30 7.05 2.04
C LEU A 43 15.99 6.48 2.58
N ILE A 44 14.92 7.29 2.56
CA ILE A 44 13.60 6.87 3.03
C ILE A 44 13.11 5.70 2.19
N ARG A 45 13.16 5.79 0.86
CA ARG A 45 12.78 4.70 -0.05
C ARG A 45 13.50 3.39 0.28
N LYS A 46 14.80 3.43 0.61
CA LYS A 46 15.55 2.25 1.06
C LYS A 46 15.06 1.71 2.40
N THR A 47 14.84 2.59 3.37
CA THR A 47 14.39 2.22 4.73
C THR A 47 13.02 1.54 4.71
N ILE A 48 12.07 2.07 3.94
CA ILE A 48 10.69 1.56 3.91
C ILE A 48 10.41 0.59 2.75
N LYS A 49 11.44 0.25 1.95
CA LYS A 49 11.31 -0.65 0.79
C LYS A 49 10.57 -1.95 1.13
N LYS A 50 10.97 -2.61 2.22
CA LYS A 50 10.35 -3.88 2.66
C LYS A 50 8.86 -3.71 3.01
N SER A 51 8.49 -2.58 3.58
CA SER A 51 7.09 -2.27 3.91
C SER A 51 6.26 -2.04 2.65
N ILE A 52 6.81 -1.33 1.66
CA ILE A 52 6.15 -1.15 0.36
C ILE A 52 5.96 -2.50 -0.34
N GLU A 53 7.00 -3.34 -0.39
CA GLU A 53 6.94 -4.67 -1.00
C GLU A 53 5.93 -5.60 -0.29
N ALA A 54 5.84 -5.51 1.05
CA ALA A 54 4.86 -6.26 1.82
C ALA A 54 3.42 -5.83 1.50
N VAL A 55 3.16 -4.51 1.46
CA VAL A 55 1.84 -3.97 1.11
C VAL A 55 1.45 -4.33 -0.32
N ASP A 56 2.38 -4.27 -1.27
CA ASP A 56 2.14 -4.70 -2.66
C ASP A 56 1.79 -6.19 -2.75
N LYS A 57 2.48 -7.04 -1.98
CA LYS A 57 2.19 -8.47 -1.93
C LYS A 57 0.81 -8.75 -1.33
N ASP A 58 0.45 -8.04 -0.27
CA ASP A 58 -0.86 -8.16 0.37
C ASP A 58 -1.98 -7.69 -0.56
N LEU A 59 -1.79 -6.57 -1.28
CA LEU A 59 -2.72 -6.09 -2.30
C LEU A 59 -2.97 -7.13 -3.39
N LYS A 60 -1.90 -7.69 -3.98
CA LYS A 60 -2.00 -8.75 -4.99
C LYS A 60 -2.73 -9.98 -4.45
N SER A 61 -2.50 -10.32 -3.19
CA SER A 61 -3.15 -11.46 -2.53
C SER A 61 -4.64 -11.22 -2.31
N VAL A 62 -5.05 -9.99 -2.01
CA VAL A 62 -6.46 -9.60 -1.89
C VAL A 62 -7.14 -9.59 -3.27
N GLU A 63 -6.47 -9.09 -4.30
CA GLU A 63 -6.98 -9.06 -5.67
C GLU A 63 -7.14 -10.46 -6.27
N ALA A 64 -6.16 -11.35 -6.03
CA ALA A 64 -6.24 -12.76 -6.45
C ALA A 64 -7.36 -13.55 -5.76
N LYS A 65 -7.82 -13.11 -4.59
CA LYS A 65 -8.95 -13.74 -3.85
C LYS A 65 -10.32 -13.23 -4.28
N ASN A 66 -10.38 -12.17 -5.11
CA ASN A 66 -11.61 -11.60 -5.66
C ASN A 66 -11.94 -12.13 -7.07
N HIS A 67 -11.16 -13.07 -7.60
CA HIS A 67 -11.29 -13.64 -8.94
C HIS A 67 -11.56 -15.15 -8.89
#